data_AF-A0A816HYK5-F1
#
_entry.id   AF-A0A816HYK5-F1
#
_cell.length_a   1.000
_cell.length_b   1.000
_cell.length_c   1.000
_cell.angle_alpha   90.00
_cell.angle_beta   90.00
_cell.angle_gamma   90.00
#
_symmetry.space_group_name_H-M   'P 1'
#
loop_
_entity.id
_entity.type
_entity.pdbx_description
1 polymer ?
#
loop_
_entity_poly.entity_id
_entity_poly.type
_entity_poly.pdbx_seq_one_letter_code
_entity_poly.pdbx_strand_id
1 'polypeptide(L)'
;DEHKLHLIDLYQRYNTDPEKGLSDAEALEVLNRDGPNALSPPKKKSDWVKFCIQMFGGFGILLWISAILCFIAHGFTVVRYYKDASNDNVCTVNPFLFIDTC
;
A
#
# COMPACT_ATOMS: atom_id res chain seq x y z
N ASP A 1 6.53 36.99 7.35
CA ASP A 1 7.23 38.24 7.70
C ASP A 1 6.55 39.52 7.23
N GLU A 2 5.56 39.45 6.33
CA GLU A 2 4.87 40.65 5.81
C GLU A 2 4.08 41.43 6.87
N HIS A 3 3.64 40.77 7.95
CA HIS A 3 2.85 41.39 9.03
C HIS A 3 3.58 42.48 9.83
N LYS A 4 4.86 42.75 9.54
CA LYS A 4 5.68 43.79 10.18
C LYS A 4 5.90 45.02 9.28
N LEU A 5 5.50 44.94 8.01
CA LEU A 5 5.70 46.01 7.04
C LEU A 5 4.62 47.09 7.17
N HIS A 6 4.97 48.32 6.79
CA HIS A 6 3.98 49.39 6.68
C HIS A 6 3.09 49.16 5.46
N LEU A 7 1.83 49.62 5.52
CA LEU A 7 0.83 49.32 4.48
C LEU A 7 1.25 49.80 3.08
N ILE A 8 1.90 50.95 2.99
CA ILE A 8 2.40 51.51 1.72
C ILE A 8 3.41 50.56 1.07
N ASP A 9 4.36 50.04 1.87
CA ASP A 9 5.38 49.10 1.38
C ASP A 9 4.75 47.77 0.96
N LEU A 10 3.68 47.35 1.64
CA LEU A 10 2.91 46.15 1.30
C LEU A 10 2.21 46.32 -0.06
N TYR A 11 1.51 47.44 -0.26
CA TYR A 11 0.79 47.72 -1.51
C TYR A 11 1.75 47.83 -2.70
N GLN A 12 2.90 48.48 -2.49
CA GLN A 12 3.92 48.58 -3.52
C GLN A 12 4.55 47.23 -3.85
N ARG A 13 4.76 46.36 -2.85
CA ARG A 13 5.37 45.03 -3.05
C ARG A 13 4.46 44.06 -3.82
N TYR A 14 3.15 44.10 -3.56
CA TYR A 14 2.17 43.23 -4.22
C TYR A 14 1.48 43.88 -5.43
N ASN A 15 1.83 45.13 -5.75
CA ASN A 15 1.23 45.92 -6.81
C ASN A 15 -0.31 45.91 -6.75
N THR A 16 -0.86 46.11 -5.55
CA THR A 16 -2.31 46.08 -5.29
C THR A 16 -2.82 47.45 -4.89
N ASP A 17 -4.01 47.81 -5.37
CA ASP A 17 -4.72 48.99 -4.91
C ASP A 17 -5.51 48.67 -3.62
N PRO A 18 -5.47 49.52 -2.59
CA PRO A 18 -6.18 49.26 -1.32
C PRO A 18 -7.70 49.44 -1.39
N GLU A 19 -8.21 50.23 -2.34
CA GLU A 19 -9.65 50.48 -2.50
C GLU A 19 -10.27 49.58 -3.58
N LYS A 20 -9.55 49.33 -4.67
CA LYS A 20 -10.06 48.62 -5.86
C LYS A 20 -9.52 47.20 -6.00
N GLY A 21 -8.44 46.84 -5.29
CA GLY A 21 -7.79 45.55 -5.43
C GLY A 21 -7.04 45.39 -6.77
N LEU A 22 -6.82 44.14 -7.18
CA LEU A 22 -6.27 43.80 -8.50
C LEU A 22 -7.39 43.82 -9.56
N SER A 23 -7.03 44.15 -10.80
CA SER A 23 -7.92 43.95 -11.93
C SER A 23 -8.11 42.47 -12.27
N ASP A 24 -9.20 42.13 -12.95
CA ASP A 24 -9.47 40.75 -13.38
C ASP A 24 -8.35 40.15 -14.26
N ALA A 25 -7.71 40.99 -15.07
CA ALA A 25 -6.60 40.58 -15.92
C ALA A 25 -5.34 40.24 -15.10
N GLU A 26 -4.99 41.08 -14.12
CA GLU A 26 -3.85 40.85 -13.23
C GLU A 26 -4.11 39.64 -12.31
N ALA A 27 -5.33 39.49 -11.81
CA ALA A 27 -5.72 38.33 -11.01
C ALA A 27 -5.59 37.03 -11.82
N LEU A 28 -5.97 37.04 -13.10
CA LEU A 28 -5.83 35.89 -14.00
C LEU A 28 -4.36 35.59 -14.33
N GLU A 29 -3.53 36.62 -14.51
CA GLU A 29 -2.07 36.45 -14.69
C GLU A 29 -1.43 35.78 -13.47
N VAL A 30 -1.76 36.27 -12.27
CA VAL A 30 -1.29 35.69 -11.00
C VAL A 30 -1.78 34.25 -10.86
N LEU A 31 -3.04 33.95 -11.20
CA LEU A 31 -3.58 32.59 -11.16
C LEU A 31 -2.85 31.63 -12.12
N ASN A 32 -2.51 32.10 -13.32
CA ASN A 32 -1.77 31.29 -14.29
C ASN A 32 -0.30 31.09 -13.89
N ARG A 33 0.30 32.06 -13.20
CA ARG A 33 1.69 31.99 -12.72
C ARG A 33 1.83 31.09 -11.49
N ASP A 34 1.01 31.30 -10.47
CA ASP A 34 1.15 30.66 -9.15
C ASP A 34 0.29 29.40 -9.01
N GLY A 35 -0.69 29.24 -9.90
CA GLY A 35 -1.69 28.18 -9.82
C GLY A 35 -2.82 28.51 -8.83
N PRO A 36 -3.82 27.61 -8.73
CA PRO A 36 -4.92 27.81 -7.80
C PRO A 36 -4.42 27.78 -6.35
N ASN A 37 -4.99 28.64 -5.51
CA ASN A 37 -4.78 28.63 -4.05
C ASN A 37 -5.50 27.43 -3.41
N ALA A 38 -5.06 26.23 -3.77
CA ALA A 38 -5.58 24.95 -3.32
C ALA A 38 -4.42 24.04 -2.94
N LEU A 39 -4.55 23.39 -1.78
CA LEU A 39 -3.57 22.39 -1.37
C LEU A 39 -3.58 21.24 -2.37
N SER A 40 -2.41 20.94 -2.94
CA SER A 40 -2.24 19.77 -3.79
C SER A 40 -2.58 18.52 -2.98
N PRO A 41 -3.55 17.70 -3.41
CA PRO A 41 -3.96 16.53 -2.65
C PRO A 41 -2.78 15.56 -2.52
N PRO A 42 -2.62 14.89 -1.36
CA PRO A 42 -1.53 13.95 -1.19
C PRO A 42 -1.67 12.80 -2.19
N LYS A 43 -0.54 12.34 -2.74
CA LYS A 43 -0.50 11.22 -3.67
C LYS A 43 -1.09 9.98 -3.00
N LYS A 44 -2.28 9.55 -3.42
CA LYS A 44 -2.90 8.31 -2.95
C LYS A 44 -2.22 7.12 -3.63
N LYS A 45 -1.76 6.14 -2.84
CA LYS A 45 -1.41 4.81 -3.39
C LYS A 45 -2.68 4.06 -3.76
N SER A 46 -2.61 3.20 -4.78
CA SER A 46 -3.74 2.34 -5.15
C SER A 46 -4.14 1.40 -4.01
N ASP A 47 -5.41 1.06 -3.93
CA ASP A 47 -5.93 0.29 -2.79
C ASP A 47 -5.37 -1.13 -2.75
N TRP A 48 -5.13 -1.74 -3.92
CA TRP A 48 -4.44 -3.02 -4.03
C TRP A 48 -3.03 -3.00 -3.43
N VAL A 49 -2.30 -1.90 -3.55
CA VAL A 49 -0.97 -1.77 -2.93
C VAL A 49 -1.08 -1.73 -1.41
N LYS A 50 -2.11 -1.09 -0.87
CA LYS A 50 -2.36 -1.07 0.59
C LYS A 50 -2.70 -2.48 1.10
N PHE A 51 -3.50 -3.23 0.33
CA PHE A 51 -3.82 -4.62 0.64
C PHE A 51 -2.58 -5.52 0.65
N CYS A 52 -1.73 -5.45 -0.39
CA CYS A 52 -0.51 -6.25 -0.46
C CYS A 52 0.45 -5.95 0.70
N ILE A 53 0.57 -4.68 1.10
CA ILE A 53 1.40 -4.29 2.25
C ILE A 53 0.87 -4.91 3.55
N GLN A 54 -0.45 -4.98 3.73
CA GLN A 54 -1.04 -5.63 4.90
C GLN A 54 -0.90 -7.16 4.86
N MET A 55 -1.01 -7.77 3.68
CA MET A 55 -1.00 -9.22 3.52
C MET A 55 0.40 -9.84 3.68
N PHE A 56 1.45 -9.10 3.32
CA PHE A 56 2.86 -9.53 3.45
C PHE A 56 3.64 -8.76 4.54
N GLY A 57 2.98 -7.88 5.28
CA GLY A 57 3.59 -7.10 6.36
C GLY A 57 3.61 -7.82 7.70
N GLY A 58 4.53 -7.40 8.57
CA GLY A 58 4.62 -7.86 9.96
C GLY A 58 4.76 -9.38 10.09
N PHE A 59 3.83 -10.02 10.81
CA PHE A 59 3.82 -11.47 11.05
C PHE A 59 3.20 -12.28 9.91
N GLY A 60 2.57 -11.65 8.91
CA GLY A 60 1.96 -12.35 7.77
C GLY A 60 2.97 -13.18 6.97
N ILE A 61 4.22 -12.73 6.90
CA ILE A 61 5.29 -13.45 6.21
C ILE A 61 5.62 -14.80 6.85
N LEU A 62 5.51 -14.91 8.18
CA LEU A 62 5.74 -16.18 8.88
C LEU A 62 4.67 -17.21 8.48
N LEU A 63 3.41 -16.78 8.34
CA LEU A 63 2.33 -17.64 7.90
C LEU A 63 2.52 -18.10 6.44
N TRP A 64 3.02 -17.23 5.56
CA TRP A 64 3.37 -17.60 4.19
C TRP A 64 4.48 -18.67 4.14
N ILE A 65 5.52 -18.51 4.95
CA ILE A 65 6.61 -19.50 5.04
C ILE A 65 6.08 -20.84 5.54
N SER A 66 5.24 -20.84 6.58
CA SER A 66 4.62 -22.06 7.12
C SER A 66 3.71 -22.74 6.11
N ALA A 67 2.91 -21.98 5.37
CA ALA A 67 2.05 -22.52 4.31
C ALA A 67 2.89 -23.21 3.22
N ILE A 68 3.95 -22.55 2.73
CA ILE A 68 4.86 -23.12 1.73
C ILE A 68 5.52 -24.40 2.27
N LEU A 69 6.01 -24.38 3.50
CA LEU A 69 6.66 -25.53 4.12
C LEU A 69 5.69 -26.73 4.28
N CYS A 70 4.42 -26.46 4.61
CA CYS A 70 3.38 -27.48 4.72
C CYS A 70 3.10 -28.15 3.36
N PHE A 71 3.00 -27.37 2.28
CA PHE A 71 2.82 -27.93 0.94
C PHE A 71 4.01 -28.78 0.50
N ILE A 72 5.23 -28.34 0.77
CA ILE A 72 6.45 -29.10 0.45
C ILE A 72 6.46 -30.44 1.21
N ALA A 73 6.21 -30.41 2.52
CA ALA A 73 6.17 -31.62 3.36
C ALA A 73 5.13 -32.61 2.85
N HIS A 74 3.92 -32.14 2.53
CA HIS A 74 2.85 -32.97 1.97
C HIS A 74 3.26 -33.59 0.63
N GLY A 75 3.92 -32.81 -0.24
CA GLY A 75 4.47 -33.32 -1.49
C GLY A 75 5.42 -34.51 -1.28
N PHE A 76 6.32 -34.43 -0.29
CA PHE A 76 7.19 -35.55 0.06
C PHE A 76 6.41 -36.76 0.61
N THR A 77 5.42 -36.54 1.47
CA THR A 77 4.58 -37.63 2.00
C THR A 77 3.87 -38.39 0.89
N VAL A 78 3.29 -37.69 -0.09
CA VAL A 78 2.60 -38.31 -1.23
C VAL A 78 3.57 -39.13 -2.09
N VAL A 79 4.74 -38.57 -2.39
CA VAL A 79 5.76 -39.27 -3.20
C VAL A 79 6.30 -40.52 -2.49
N ARG A 80 6.47 -40.48 -1.16
CA ARG A 80 6.90 -41.62 -0.35
C ARG A 80 5.82 -42.71 -0.28
N TYR A 81 4.57 -42.30 -0.05
CA TYR A 81 3.43 -43.22 0.02
C TYR A 81 3.23 -44.01 -1.29
N TYR A 82 3.31 -43.34 -2.45
CA TYR A 82 3.20 -44.02 -3.74
C TYR A 82 4.31 -45.06 -3.99
N LYS A 83 5.50 -44.85 -3.40
CA LYS A 83 6.65 -45.74 -3.58
C LYS A 83 6.58 -47.00 -2.70
N ASP A 84 5.99 -46.91 -1.51
CA ASP A 84 5.82 -48.07 -0.61
C ASP A 84 4.57 -48.91 -0.94
N ALA A 85 3.55 -48.31 -1.58
CA ALA A 85 2.35 -49.03 -2.01
C ALA A 85 2.60 -50.11 -3.09
N SER A 86 3.81 -50.19 -3.66
CA SER A 86 4.13 -51.18 -4.69
C SER A 86 4.54 -52.54 -4.13
N ASN A 87 4.85 -52.70 -2.83
CA ASN A 87 5.40 -53.97 -2.34
C ASN A 87 4.66 -54.70 -1.22
N ASP A 88 4.05 -54.06 -0.21
CA ASP A 88 3.60 -54.85 0.95
C ASP A 88 2.13 -54.62 1.30
N ASN A 89 1.42 -55.73 1.56
CA ASN A 89 0.04 -55.85 1.97
C ASN A 89 -0.22 -55.25 3.36
N VAL A 90 -0.34 -53.92 3.48
CA VAL A 90 -0.64 -53.27 4.79
C VAL A 90 -1.48 -52.01 4.69
N CYS A 91 -2.44 -51.93 5.64
CA CYS A 91 -2.75 -50.75 6.46
C CYS A 91 -2.69 -49.40 5.74
N THR A 92 -3.81 -49.00 5.13
CA THR A 92 -3.96 -47.67 4.55
C THR A 92 -3.89 -46.60 5.65
N VAL A 93 -2.74 -45.93 5.78
CA VAL A 93 -2.63 -44.71 6.57
C VAL A 93 -3.55 -43.65 5.97
N ASN A 94 -4.67 -43.39 6.66
CA ASN A 94 -5.62 -42.39 6.25
C ASN A 94 -5.04 -41.00 6.61
N PRO A 95 -4.69 -40.15 5.63
CA PRO A 95 -4.01 -38.87 5.89
C PRO A 95 -4.87 -37.87 6.67
N PHE A 96 -6.15 -38.17 6.94
CA PHE A 96 -7.07 -37.31 7.67
C PHE A 96 -7.25 -37.69 9.16
N LEU A 97 -6.83 -38.89 9.56
CA LEU A 97 -6.98 -39.38 10.94
C LEU A 97 -5.62 -39.91 11.40
N PHE A 98 -5.04 -39.25 12.40
CA PHE A 98 -3.87 -39.67 13.17
C PHE A 98 -4.15 -40.95 13.99
N ILE A 99 -4.66 -42.01 13.35
CA ILE A 99 -4.89 -43.31 13.97
C ILE A 99 -4.36 -44.36 12.99
N ASP A 100 -3.20 -44.91 13.31
CA ASP A 100 -2.68 -46.10 12.64
C ASP A 100 -3.68 -47.24 12.87
N THR A 101 -4.37 -47.66 11.81
CA THR A 101 -5.20 -48.87 11.86
C THR A 101 -4.44 -49.98 11.14
N CYS A 102 -3.86 -50.89 11.94
CA CYS A 102 -3.41 -52.19 11.48
C CYS A 102 -4.60 -53.11 11.18
#